data_AF-A0AAE4YH49-F1
#
_entry.id   AF-A0AAE4YH49-F1
#
_cell.length_a   1.000
_cell.length_b   1.000
_cell.length_c   1.000
_cell.angle_alpha   90.00
_cell.angle_beta   90.00
_cell.angle_gamma   90.00
#
_symmetry.space_group_name_H-M   'P 1'
#
loop_
_entity.id
_entity.type
_entity.pdbx_description
1 polymer ?
#
loop_
_entity_poly.entity_id
_entity_poly.type
_entity_poly.pdbx_seq_one_letter_code
_entity_poly.pdbx_strand_id
1 'polypeptide(L)' 'PIVRFARTLNRDIDAVRNAIEMEWSNGQAEGQINRLKTLKRAMYGRAGPNLLRARMLPLHHTN' A
#
# COMPACT_ATOMS: atom_id res chain seq x y z
N PRO A 1 1.60 -19.69 17.33
CA PRO A 1 1.63 -18.20 17.18
C PRO A 1 3.04 -17.61 17.17
N ILE A 2 3.82 -17.85 18.22
CA ILE A 2 5.17 -17.28 18.42
C ILE A 2 6.20 -17.75 17.38
N VAL A 3 6.21 -19.05 17.04
CA VAL A 3 7.14 -19.61 16.03
C VAL A 3 6.93 -19.00 14.65
N ARG A 4 5.66 -18.76 14.27
CA ARG A 4 5.34 -18.12 12.98
C ARG A 4 5.80 -16.66 12.96
N PHE A 5 5.57 -15.93 14.05
CA PHE A 5 6.02 -14.55 14.20
C PHE A 5 7.55 -14.44 14.10
N ALA A 6 8.29 -15.27 14.85
CA ALA A 6 9.75 -15.30 14.81
C ALA A 6 10.28 -15.61 13.40
N ARG A 7 9.64 -16.53 12.66
CA ARG A 7 9.99 -16.83 11.28
C ARG A 7 9.80 -15.63 10.35
N THR A 8 8.70 -14.89 10.50
CA THR A 8 8.45 -13.68 9.71
C THR A 8 9.47 -12.59 10.02
N LEU A 9 9.79 -12.35 11.29
CA LEU A 9 10.83 -11.39 11.67
C LEU A 9 12.20 -11.75 11.06
N ASN A 10 12.60 -13.01 11.14
CA ASN A 10 13.85 -13.46 10.54
C ASN A 10 13.88 -13.26 9.02
N ARG A 11 12.73 -13.43 8.35
CA ARG A 11 12.62 -13.18 6.90
C ARG A 11 12.74 -11.70 6.56
N ASP A 12 12.22 -10.83 7.40
CA ASP A 12 12.10 -9.39 7.11
C ASP A 12 13.27 -8.57 7.68
N ILE A 13 14.27 -9.21 8.32
CA ILE A 13 15.45 -8.55 8.90
C ILE A 13 16.17 -7.64 7.89
N ASP A 14 16.38 -8.11 6.66
CA ASP A 14 17.09 -7.34 5.64
C ASP A 14 16.24 -6.18 5.13
N ALA A 15 14.92 -6.35 5.07
CA ALA A 15 14.00 -5.27 4.72
C ALA A 15 14.01 -4.16 5.78
N VAL A 16 14.10 -4.51 7.06
CA VAL A 16 14.21 -3.54 8.16
C VAL A 16 15.55 -2.81 8.12
N ARG A 17 16.66 -3.51 7.87
CA ARG A 17 17.98 -2.88 7.69
C ARG A 17 17.98 -1.88 6.54
N ASN A 18 17.48 -2.30 5.38
CA ASN A 18 17.36 -1.44 4.20
C ASN A 18 16.50 -0.21 4.47
N ALA A 19 15.43 -0.33 5.27
CA ALA A 19 14.58 0.80 5.63
C ALA A 19 15.29 1.87 6.49
N ILE A 20 16.39 1.53 7.16
CA ILE A 20 17.23 2.45 7.94
C ILE A 20 18.39 2.98 7.09
N GLU A 21 19.01 2.11 6.30
CA GLU A 21 20.21 2.42 5.50
C GLU A 21 19.89 3.22 4.23
N MET A 22 18.74 2.98 3.60
CA MET A 22 18.36 3.64 2.36
C MET A 22 17.58 4.93 2.62
N GLU A 23 17.86 5.96 1.82
CA GLU A 23 17.11 7.22 1.84
C GLU A 23 15.68 7.09 1.32
N TRP A 24 15.37 5.97 0.63
CA TRP A 24 14.09 5.73 -0.02
C TRP A 24 13.20 4.85 0.84
N SER A 25 11.96 5.29 1.07
CA SER A 25 10.97 4.57 1.86
C SER A 25 9.84 3.99 0.99
N ASN A 26 9.42 2.76 1.29
CA ASN A 26 8.20 2.17 0.72
C ASN A 26 6.91 2.87 1.20
N GLY A 27 6.98 3.79 2.17
CA GLY A 27 5.82 4.44 2.76
C GLY A 27 4.90 5.16 1.75
N GLN A 28 5.45 5.74 0.69
CA GLN A 28 4.64 6.35 -0.37
C GLN A 28 3.79 5.31 -1.10
N ALA A 29 4.40 4.18 -1.50
CA ALA A 29 3.69 3.09 -2.16
C ALA A 29 2.64 2.46 -1.23
N GLU A 30 3.01 2.18 0.01
CA GLU A 30 2.10 1.64 1.03
C GLU A 30 0.93 2.58 1.32
N GLY A 31 1.18 3.89 1.39
CA GLY A 31 0.16 4.91 1.56
C GLY A 31 -0.86 4.91 0.41
N GLN A 32 -0.40 4.86 -0.84
CA GLN A 32 -1.31 4.78 -2.00
C GLN A 32 -2.10 3.46 -2.03
N ILE A 33 -1.46 2.34 -1.69
CA ILE A 33 -2.12 1.04 -1.58
C ILE A 33 -3.19 1.07 -0.46
N ASN A 34 -2.89 1.70 0.68
CA ASN A 34 -3.82 1.83 1.78
C ASN A 34 -5.02 2.71 1.38
N ARG A 35 -4.79 3.84 0.72
CA ARG A 35 -5.85 4.71 0.17
C ARG A 35 -6.76 3.95 -0.80
N LEU A 36 -6.19 3.18 -1.74
CA LEU A 36 -6.93 2.32 -2.67
C LEU A 36 -7.80 1.29 -1.91
N LYS A 37 -7.18 0.61 -0.93
CA LYS A 37 -7.82 -0.41 -0.08
C LYS A 37 -8.98 0.18 0.75
N THR A 38 -8.82 1.38 1.28
CA THR A 38 -9.84 2.09 2.04
C THR A 38 -11.01 2.46 1.13
N LEU A 39 -10.75 3.04 -0.04
CA LEU A 39 -11.78 3.39 -1.00
C LEU A 39 -12.62 2.18 -1.42
N LYS A 40 -11.96 1.06 -1.76
CA LYS A 40 -12.66 -0.18 -2.14
C LYS A 40 -13.52 -0.73 -1.00
N ARG A 41 -13.06 -0.65 0.25
CA ARG A 41 -13.81 -1.06 1.46
C ARG A 41 -15.02 -0.18 1.71
N ALA A 42 -14.90 1.14 1.57
CA ALA A 42 -16.02 2.07 1.68
C ALA A 42 -17.11 1.79 0.63
N MET A 43 -16.76 1.14 -0.48
CA MET A 43 -17.66 0.73 -1.54
C MET A 43 -18.08 -0.75 -1.45
N TYR A 44 -17.94 -1.36 -0.26
CA TYR A 44 -18.31 -2.75 0.03
C TYR A 44 -17.67 -3.77 -0.93
N GLY A 45 -16.48 -3.46 -1.46
CA GLY A 45 -15.78 -4.32 -2.41
C GLY A 45 -16.32 -4.31 -3.83
N ARG A 46 -17.39 -3.56 -4.13
CA ARG A 46 -18.08 -3.55 -5.43
C ARG A 46 -17.45 -2.63 -6.48
N ALA A 47 -16.42 -1.86 -6.10
CA ALA A 47 -15.72 -0.98 -7.02
C ALA A 47 -14.74 -1.74 -7.91
N GLY A 48 -14.98 -1.70 -9.22
CA GLY A 48 -14.07 -2.21 -10.25
C GLY A 48 -12.89 -1.28 -10.54
N PRO A 49 -11.89 -1.72 -11.33
CA PRO A 49 -10.67 -0.96 -11.59
C PRO A 49 -10.89 0.44 -12.18
N ASN A 50 -11.82 0.58 -13.13
CA ASN A 50 -12.12 1.87 -13.77
C ASN A 50 -12.69 2.87 -12.77
N LEU A 51 -13.60 2.42 -11.89
CA LEU A 51 -14.21 3.24 -10.86
C LEU A 51 -13.20 3.65 -9.78
N LEU A 52 -12.32 2.73 -9.37
CA LEU A 52 -11.24 3.03 -8.44
C LEU A 52 -10.26 4.04 -9.04
N ARG A 53 -9.90 3.88 -10.32
CA ARG A 53 -9.04 4.83 -11.05
C ARG A 53 -9.66 6.23 -11.09
N ALA A 54 -10.93 6.35 -11.48
CA ALA A 54 -11.64 7.62 -11.57
C ALA A 54 -11.72 8.36 -10.22
N ARG A 55 -11.72 7.63 -9.10
CA ARG A 55 -11.75 8.22 -7.76
C ARG A 55 -10.38 8.47 -7.14
N MET A 56 -9.34 7.79 -7.64
CA MET A 56 -7.98 7.94 -7.12
C MET A 56 -7.19 9.03 -7.82
N LEU A 57 -7.34 9.15 -9.14
CA LEU A 57 -6.59 10.07 -9.97
C LEU A 57 -7.25 11.46 -9.99
N PRO A 58 -6.47 12.53 -10.12
CA PRO A 58 -7.02 13.86 -10.40
C PRO A 58 -7.84 13.85 -11.69
N LEU A 59 -8.91 14.63 -11.73
CA LEU A 59 -9.62 14.88 -12.98
C LEU A 59 -8.69 15.67 -13.90
N HIS A 60 -8.39 15.13 -15.08
CA HIS A 60 -7.73 15.89 -16.13
C HIS A 60 -8.65 17.03 -16.54
N HIS A 61 -8.36 18.25 -16.11
CA HIS A 61 -8.92 19.44 -16.75
C HIS A 61 -8.16 19.59 -18.07
N THR A 62 -8.80 19.24 -19.18
CA THR A 62 -8.40 19.72 -20.49
C THR A 62 -8.63 21.23 -20.50
N ASN A 63 -7.55 22.01 -20.57
CA ASN A 63 -7.62 23.41 -20.98
C ASN A 63 -8.02 23.51 -22.44
#